data_AF-A0A946JCC1-F1
#
_entry.id   AF-A0A946JCC1-F1
#
_cell.length_a   1.000
_cell.length_b   1.000
_cell.length_c   1.000
_cell.angle_alpha   90.00
_cell.angle_beta   90.00
_cell.angle_gamma   90.00
#
_symmetry.space_group_name_H-M   'P 1'
#
loop_
_entity.id
_entity.type
_entity.pdbx_description
1 polymer ?
#
loop_
_entity_poly.entity_id
_entity_poly.type
_entity_poly.pdbx_seq_one_letter_code
_entity_poly.pdbx_strand_id
1 'polypeptide(L)'
;MKKFIFPAFVLFTFIASAQTFVSTSVENKNIILEEFTGISCVFCPAGHLIGQTLHDNNPNDVFLINIHTGGYANPQGAGTDFNTSFGAAIASQSGLSGYPAGTVNRHQFTMTQGGGTAMSRGDWGSASTQLLSQISPVNVGLQASIDMASNTLTVDVEVYYTGTQNISSNSLNIAIVQNNIEGPQTGGQSHNPGSMLPNGNYNHNHMLRHMLTG
;
A
#
# COMPACT_ATOMS: atom_id res chain seq x y z
N MET A 1 -11.88 51.69 58.47
CA MET A 1 -11.99 51.52 57.01
C MET A 1 -11.64 50.07 56.68
N LYS A 2 -12.62 49.23 56.34
CA LYS A 2 -12.40 47.80 56.03
C LYS A 2 -11.90 47.68 54.59
N LYS A 3 -10.67 47.18 54.40
CA LYS A 3 -10.10 46.92 53.08
C LYS A 3 -10.61 45.56 52.57
N PHE A 4 -11.38 45.58 51.49
CA PHE A 4 -11.75 44.36 50.76
C PHE A 4 -10.62 44.03 49.78
N ILE A 5 -10.02 42.86 49.93
CA ILE A 5 -9.04 42.30 49.00
C ILE A 5 -9.82 41.38 48.07
N PHE A 6 -9.93 41.76 46.79
CA PHE A 6 -10.47 40.90 45.74
C PHE A 6 -9.35 39.97 45.25
N PRO A 7 -9.48 38.63 45.33
CA PRO A 7 -8.52 37.74 44.71
C PRO A 7 -8.76 37.74 43.20
N ALA A 8 -7.78 38.19 42.43
CA ALA A 8 -7.79 38.04 40.97
C ALA A 8 -7.50 36.57 40.62
N PHE A 9 -8.52 35.85 40.18
CA PHE A 9 -8.35 34.52 39.61
C PHE A 9 -7.80 34.66 38.18
N VAL A 10 -6.52 34.35 38.00
CA VAL A 10 -5.91 34.22 36.67
C VAL A 10 -6.26 32.82 36.14
N LEU A 11 -7.16 32.77 35.15
CA LEU A 11 -7.51 31.53 34.47
C LEU A 11 -6.38 31.17 33.48
N PHE A 12 -5.49 30.26 33.87
CA PHE A 12 -4.54 29.66 32.93
C PHE A 12 -5.29 28.67 32.04
N THR A 13 -5.57 29.07 30.80
CA THR A 13 -5.97 28.13 29.74
C THR A 13 -4.75 27.29 29.37
N PHE A 14 -4.69 26.07 29.89
CA PHE A 14 -3.79 25.05 29.37
C PHE A 14 -4.25 24.68 27.97
N ILE A 15 -3.57 25.21 26.95
CA ILE A 15 -3.71 24.69 25.59
C ILE A 15 -3.03 23.33 25.60
N ALA A 16 -3.82 22.26 25.75
CA ALA A 16 -3.34 20.92 25.53
C ALA A 16 -3.05 20.78 24.04
N SER A 17 -1.78 20.90 23.64
CA SER A 17 -1.34 20.47 22.31
C SER A 17 -1.46 18.95 22.27
N ALA A 18 -2.54 18.43 21.70
CA ALA A 18 -2.53 17.07 21.19
C ALA A 18 -1.47 17.01 20.08
N GLN A 19 -0.44 16.18 20.24
CA GLN A 19 0.55 15.99 19.18
C GLN A 19 -0.09 15.21 18.05
N THR A 20 -0.28 15.87 16.92
CA THR A 20 -0.54 15.22 15.63
C THR A 20 0.78 14.64 15.12
N PHE A 21 0.78 13.38 14.70
CA PHE A 21 1.96 12.76 14.09
C PHE A 21 1.88 12.70 12.57
N VAL A 22 0.72 13.06 12.00
CA VAL A 22 0.59 13.29 10.56
C VAL A 22 0.96 14.73 10.24
N SER A 23 1.60 14.94 9.11
CA SER A 23 1.89 16.30 8.62
C SER A 23 0.58 17.06 8.35
N THR A 24 0.54 18.33 8.75
CA THR A 24 -0.56 19.25 8.43
C THR A 24 -0.23 20.17 7.25
N SER A 25 0.95 20.02 6.65
CA SER A 25 1.38 20.81 5.48
C SER A 25 0.79 20.21 4.20
N VAL A 26 0.54 21.06 3.19
CA VAL A 26 0.13 20.57 1.87
C VAL A 26 1.27 19.76 1.26
N GLU A 27 0.95 18.54 0.81
CA GLU A 27 1.90 17.60 0.21
C GLU A 27 1.34 17.02 -1.10
N ASN A 28 2.22 16.44 -1.91
CA ASN A 28 1.81 15.71 -3.10
C ASN A 28 1.38 14.28 -2.76
N LYS A 29 0.72 13.61 -3.71
CA LYS A 29 0.28 12.23 -3.52
C LYS A 29 1.46 11.26 -3.48
N ASN A 30 1.37 10.31 -2.55
CA ASN A 30 2.13 9.07 -2.62
C ASN A 30 1.44 8.05 -3.54
N ILE A 31 2.18 7.04 -3.93
CA ILE A 31 1.75 5.95 -4.80
C ILE A 31 1.59 4.67 -3.99
N ILE A 32 0.46 4.01 -4.17
CA ILE A 32 0.26 2.60 -3.87
C ILE A 32 0.13 1.86 -5.19
N LEU A 33 1.07 0.96 -5.47
CA LEU A 33 1.00 0.03 -6.58
C LEU A 33 0.52 -1.34 -6.06
N GLU A 34 -0.72 -1.68 -6.39
CA GLU A 34 -1.28 -3.01 -6.15
C GLU A 34 -1.02 -3.88 -7.39
N GLU A 35 -0.02 -4.76 -7.31
CA GLU A 35 0.36 -5.68 -8.37
C GLU A 35 -0.42 -7.00 -8.25
N PHE A 36 -1.16 -7.38 -9.29
CA PHE A 36 -1.80 -8.68 -9.39
C PHE A 36 -0.82 -9.70 -9.97
N THR A 37 -0.48 -10.71 -9.18
CA THR A 37 0.58 -11.68 -9.47
C THR A 37 0.14 -13.13 -9.22
N GLY A 38 1.01 -14.08 -9.53
CA GLY A 38 0.81 -15.50 -9.30
C GLY A 38 2.09 -16.30 -9.51
N ILE A 39 2.29 -17.35 -8.72
CA ILE A 39 3.52 -18.16 -8.71
C ILE A 39 3.79 -18.90 -10.03
N SER A 40 2.79 -19.12 -10.87
CA SER A 40 2.94 -19.72 -12.21
C SER A 40 2.93 -18.71 -13.37
N CYS A 41 2.87 -17.41 -13.07
CA CYS A 41 2.93 -16.35 -14.08
C CYS A 41 4.39 -16.07 -14.49
N VAL A 42 4.75 -16.47 -15.71
CA VAL A 42 6.13 -16.38 -16.25
C VAL A 42 6.69 -14.96 -16.21
N PHE A 43 5.88 -13.94 -16.50
CA PHE A 43 6.33 -12.55 -16.59
C PHE A 43 6.11 -11.73 -15.33
N CYS A 44 5.44 -12.27 -14.31
CA CYS A 44 5.23 -11.58 -13.05
C CYS A 44 6.53 -11.21 -12.31
N PRO A 45 7.62 -11.99 -12.39
CA PRO A 45 8.91 -11.55 -11.83
C PRO A 45 9.45 -10.26 -12.46
N ALA A 46 9.19 -10.03 -13.76
CA ALA A 46 9.53 -8.74 -14.38
C ALA A 46 8.66 -7.60 -13.81
N GLY A 47 7.40 -7.88 -13.48
CA GLY A 47 6.53 -6.97 -12.74
C GLY A 47 7.12 -6.63 -11.38
N HIS A 48 7.46 -7.64 -10.57
CA HIS A 48 8.10 -7.47 -9.27
C HIS A 48 9.35 -6.58 -9.35
N LEU A 49 10.22 -6.81 -10.36
CA LEU A 49 11.43 -6.00 -10.56
C LEU A 49 11.11 -4.54 -10.93
N ILE A 50 10.14 -4.31 -11.82
CA ILE A 50 9.71 -2.95 -12.20
C ILE A 50 9.09 -2.21 -11.01
N GLY A 51 8.21 -2.89 -10.26
CA GLY A 51 7.63 -2.33 -9.04
C GLY A 51 8.70 -1.96 -8.02
N GLN A 52 9.63 -2.88 -7.75
CA GLN A 52 10.75 -2.61 -6.84
C GLN A 52 11.63 -1.45 -7.32
N THR A 53 11.95 -1.39 -8.62
CA THR A 53 12.71 -0.26 -9.19
C THR A 53 11.98 1.07 -9.02
N LEU A 54 10.65 1.08 -9.16
CA LEU A 54 9.84 2.27 -8.97
C LEU A 54 9.86 2.74 -7.50
N HIS A 55 9.78 1.81 -6.55
CA HIS A 55 9.97 2.08 -5.12
C HIS A 55 11.38 2.58 -4.83
N ASP A 56 12.42 1.91 -5.30
CA ASP A 56 13.82 2.28 -5.02
C ASP A 56 14.16 3.69 -5.53
N ASN A 57 13.54 4.12 -6.63
CA ASN A 57 13.69 5.47 -7.16
C ASN A 57 12.89 6.54 -6.37
N ASN A 58 11.89 6.13 -5.60
CA ASN A 58 11.00 7.02 -4.83
C ASN A 58 10.66 6.39 -3.45
N PRO A 59 11.66 6.09 -2.60
CA PRO A 59 11.50 5.15 -1.48
C PRO A 59 10.54 5.63 -0.39
N ASN A 60 10.27 6.94 -0.33
CA ASN A 60 9.35 7.54 0.64
C ASN A 60 7.95 7.80 0.05
N ASP A 61 7.79 7.68 -1.26
CA ASP A 61 6.59 8.14 -1.97
C ASP A 61 5.92 7.04 -2.80
N VAL A 62 6.54 5.86 -2.95
CA VAL A 62 5.96 4.71 -3.65
C VAL A 62 5.96 3.49 -2.74
N PHE A 63 4.82 2.84 -2.59
CA PHE A 63 4.63 1.64 -1.78
C PHE A 63 3.98 0.54 -2.63
N LEU A 64 4.38 -0.71 -2.37
CA LEU A 64 3.99 -1.86 -3.19
C LEU A 64 3.12 -2.82 -2.38
N ILE A 65 2.17 -3.45 -3.06
CA ILE A 65 1.34 -4.53 -2.53
C ILE A 65 1.22 -5.61 -3.62
N ASN A 66 1.84 -6.76 -3.39
CA ASN A 66 1.83 -7.88 -4.33
C ASN A 66 0.71 -8.85 -3.94
N ILE A 67 -0.31 -8.93 -4.79
CA ILE A 67 -1.56 -9.65 -4.56
C ILE A 67 -1.56 -10.92 -5.40
N HIS A 68 -1.33 -12.06 -4.75
CA HIS A 68 -1.48 -13.36 -5.39
C HIS A 68 -2.97 -13.69 -5.55
N THR A 69 -3.43 -13.77 -6.80
CA THR A 69 -4.83 -14.06 -7.11
C THR A 69 -5.02 -14.54 -8.54
N GLY A 70 -6.19 -15.15 -8.81
CA GLY A 70 -6.59 -15.65 -10.13
C GLY A 70 -5.84 -16.89 -10.59
N GLY A 71 -5.91 -17.17 -11.90
CA GLY A 71 -5.51 -18.47 -12.47
C GLY A 71 -4.03 -18.84 -12.32
N TYR A 72 -3.16 -17.86 -12.06
CA TYR A 72 -1.72 -18.08 -11.87
C TYR A 72 -1.29 -18.22 -10.41
N ALA A 73 -2.22 -18.07 -9.46
CA ALA A 73 -1.94 -18.14 -8.02
C ALA A 73 -2.32 -19.49 -7.40
N ASN A 74 -2.61 -20.51 -8.22
CA ASN A 74 -2.92 -21.85 -7.73
C ASN A 74 -1.72 -22.44 -6.95
N PRO A 75 -1.90 -22.94 -5.71
CA PRO A 75 -0.83 -23.56 -4.93
C PRO A 75 -0.20 -24.74 -5.66
N GLN A 76 1.12 -24.90 -5.52
CA GLN A 76 1.92 -25.99 -6.13
C GLN A 76 2.33 -27.07 -5.11
N GLY A 77 1.76 -27.03 -3.90
CA GLY A 77 2.08 -27.93 -2.80
C GLY A 77 1.89 -27.27 -1.44
N ALA A 78 2.24 -28.01 -0.38
CA ALA A 78 2.18 -27.48 0.98
C ALA A 78 3.04 -26.22 1.14
N GLY A 79 2.50 -25.18 1.76
CA GLY A 79 3.21 -23.92 2.03
C GLY A 79 3.35 -22.97 0.84
N THR A 80 2.71 -23.25 -0.30
CA THR A 80 2.77 -22.40 -1.51
C THR A 80 1.45 -21.70 -1.84
N ASP A 81 0.50 -21.75 -0.91
CA ASP A 81 -0.71 -20.94 -1.03
C ASP A 81 -0.44 -19.51 -0.53
N PHE A 82 -0.22 -18.62 -1.49
CA PHE A 82 0.04 -17.20 -1.25
C PHE A 82 -1.21 -16.34 -1.42
N ASN A 83 -2.36 -16.95 -1.72
CA ASN A 83 -3.62 -16.23 -1.83
C ASN A 83 -4.04 -15.68 -0.46
N THR A 84 -4.92 -14.68 -0.50
CA THR A 84 -5.65 -14.19 0.67
C THR A 84 -7.15 -14.19 0.38
N SER A 85 -7.96 -14.11 1.43
CA SER A 85 -9.41 -13.89 1.31
C SER A 85 -9.78 -12.59 0.58
N PHE A 86 -8.85 -11.65 0.44
CA PHE A 86 -9.08 -10.32 -0.13
C PHE A 86 -8.71 -10.24 -1.62
N GLY A 87 -7.70 -11.02 -2.06
CA GLY A 87 -7.08 -10.84 -3.37
C GLY A 87 -8.06 -10.90 -4.54
N ALA A 88 -8.99 -11.86 -4.53
CA ALA A 88 -10.00 -12.00 -5.59
C ALA A 88 -10.97 -10.81 -5.64
N ALA A 89 -11.38 -10.28 -4.48
CA ALA A 89 -12.27 -9.13 -4.41
C ALA A 89 -11.59 -7.85 -4.91
N ILE A 90 -10.31 -7.65 -4.57
CA ILE A 90 -9.53 -6.50 -5.07
C ILE A 90 -9.36 -6.59 -6.59
N ALA A 91 -8.97 -7.76 -7.12
CA ALA A 91 -8.82 -7.96 -8.56
C ALA A 91 -10.12 -7.78 -9.34
N SER A 92 -11.26 -8.20 -8.78
CA SER A 92 -12.56 -8.05 -9.44
C SER A 92 -12.98 -6.58 -9.68
N GLN A 93 -12.46 -5.65 -8.88
CA GLN A 93 -12.77 -4.22 -8.99
C GLN A 93 -11.89 -3.50 -10.02
N SER A 94 -10.78 -4.11 -10.45
CA SER A 94 -9.77 -3.40 -11.24
C SER A 94 -9.97 -3.53 -12.75
N GLY A 95 -10.90 -4.36 -13.22
CA GLY A 95 -11.04 -4.65 -14.66
C GLY A 95 -9.87 -5.47 -15.23
N LEU A 96 -9.13 -6.16 -14.37
CA LEU A 96 -8.02 -7.05 -14.72
C LEU A 96 -8.43 -8.03 -15.83
N SER A 97 -7.68 -8.05 -16.94
CA SER A 97 -7.91 -8.97 -18.06
C SER A 97 -6.71 -9.84 -18.42
N GLY A 98 -5.52 -9.55 -17.88
CA GLY A 98 -4.31 -10.33 -18.09
C GLY A 98 -3.24 -10.07 -17.03
N TYR A 99 -2.24 -10.96 -16.96
CA TYR A 99 -1.14 -10.90 -16.01
C TYR A 99 0.22 -10.76 -16.72
N PRO A 100 1.23 -10.13 -16.10
CA PRO A 100 1.13 -9.29 -14.91
C PRO A 100 0.40 -7.97 -15.21
N ALA A 101 -0.35 -7.49 -14.23
CA ALA A 101 -0.99 -6.19 -14.28
C ALA A 101 -1.10 -5.64 -12.86
N GLY A 102 -1.31 -4.35 -12.74
CA GLY A 102 -1.42 -3.70 -11.44
C GLY A 102 -2.21 -2.42 -11.55
N THR A 103 -2.57 -1.85 -10.42
CA THR A 103 -3.25 -0.55 -10.37
C THR A 103 -2.48 0.44 -9.51
N VAL A 104 -2.40 1.67 -9.98
CA VAL A 104 -1.71 2.78 -9.31
C VAL A 104 -2.78 3.66 -8.67
N ASN A 105 -2.82 3.67 -7.34
CA ASN A 105 -3.82 4.37 -6.50
C ASN A 105 -5.28 4.04 -6.84
N ARG A 106 -5.54 2.89 -7.47
CA ARG A 106 -6.85 2.54 -8.06
C ARG A 106 -7.41 3.67 -8.94
N HIS A 107 -6.54 4.47 -9.55
CA HIS A 107 -6.93 5.55 -10.43
C HIS A 107 -7.18 5.01 -11.83
N GLN A 108 -8.27 5.43 -12.47
CA GLN A 108 -8.57 5.05 -13.84
C GLN A 108 -7.79 5.96 -14.80
N PHE A 109 -6.75 5.40 -15.41
CA PHE A 109 -6.00 6.05 -16.47
C PHE A 109 -6.54 5.67 -17.86
N THR A 110 -6.09 6.38 -18.89
CA THR A 110 -6.34 6.02 -20.29
C THR A 110 -5.58 4.75 -20.70
N MET A 111 -4.39 4.54 -20.14
CA MET A 111 -3.59 3.32 -20.25
C MET A 111 -4.12 2.22 -19.31
N THR A 112 -5.25 1.61 -19.67
CA THR A 112 -5.94 0.63 -18.84
C THR A 112 -6.30 -0.65 -19.60
N GLN A 113 -6.50 -1.73 -18.86
CA GLN A 113 -7.05 -2.99 -19.29
C GLN A 113 -8.54 -3.09 -18.91
N GLY A 114 -9.34 -3.73 -19.76
CA GLY A 114 -10.73 -4.07 -19.44
C GLY A 114 -11.65 -2.88 -19.09
N GLY A 115 -11.21 -1.65 -19.35
CA GLY A 115 -11.94 -0.43 -18.98
C GLY A 115 -11.89 -0.08 -17.49
N GLY A 116 -11.07 -0.77 -16.69
CA GLY A 116 -10.95 -0.56 -15.25
C GLY A 116 -9.74 0.29 -14.85
N THR A 117 -9.11 -0.06 -13.72
CA THR A 117 -7.93 0.60 -13.16
C THR A 117 -6.64 -0.22 -13.30
N ALA A 118 -6.75 -1.50 -13.70
CA ALA A 118 -5.62 -2.37 -13.97
C ALA A 118 -4.90 -1.95 -15.26
N MET A 119 -3.57 -1.98 -15.26
CA MET A 119 -2.75 -1.64 -16.42
C MET A 119 -1.53 -2.55 -16.52
N SER A 120 -0.88 -2.55 -17.70
CA SER A 120 0.32 -3.34 -17.94
C SER A 120 1.50 -2.80 -17.11
N ARG A 121 2.45 -3.68 -16.75
CA ARG A 121 3.68 -3.29 -16.04
C ARG A 121 4.49 -2.18 -16.71
N GLY A 122 4.38 -2.05 -18.04
CA GLY A 122 5.04 -0.98 -18.79
C GLY A 122 4.49 0.42 -18.49
N ASP A 123 3.26 0.50 -17.95
CA ASP A 123 2.54 1.75 -17.74
C ASP A 123 2.72 2.32 -16.33
N TRP A 124 3.12 1.49 -15.35
CA TRP A 124 3.18 1.87 -13.93
C TRP A 124 4.09 3.07 -13.67
N GLY A 125 5.26 3.13 -14.32
CA GLY A 125 6.17 4.27 -14.16
C GLY A 125 5.53 5.59 -14.58
N SER A 126 4.92 5.64 -15.76
CA SER A 126 4.25 6.84 -16.27
C SER A 126 3.02 7.22 -15.45
N ALA A 127 2.22 6.24 -15.01
CA ALA A 127 1.07 6.46 -14.15
C ALA A 127 1.48 7.05 -12.79
N SER A 128 2.54 6.50 -12.17
CA SER A 128 3.11 6.99 -10.92
C SER A 128 3.64 8.41 -11.04
N THR A 129 4.41 8.72 -12.09
CA THR A 129 4.92 10.09 -12.34
C THR A 129 3.79 11.11 -12.45
N GLN A 130 2.67 10.75 -13.10
CA GLN A 130 1.52 11.66 -13.20
C GLN A 130 0.93 11.97 -11.83
N LEU A 131 0.73 10.97 -10.97
CA LEU A 131 0.11 11.18 -9.66
C LEU A 131 1.04 11.82 -8.63
N LEU A 132 2.34 11.49 -8.64
CA LEU A 132 3.35 12.11 -7.77
C LEU A 132 3.45 13.63 -7.94
N SER A 133 3.06 14.15 -9.11
CA SER A 133 3.02 15.59 -9.38
C SER A 133 1.76 16.30 -8.89
N GLN A 134 0.76 15.56 -8.40
CA GLN A 134 -0.53 16.11 -7.97
C GLN A 134 -0.55 16.35 -6.47
N ILE A 135 -1.13 17.48 -6.07
CA ILE A 135 -1.42 17.79 -4.66
C ILE A 135 -2.40 16.75 -4.10
N SER A 136 -2.09 16.23 -2.91
CA SER A 136 -3.01 15.37 -2.16
C SER A 136 -4.00 16.23 -1.36
N PRO A 137 -5.31 15.90 -1.36
CA PRO A 137 -6.27 16.59 -0.49
C PRO A 137 -6.16 16.13 0.98
N VAL A 138 -5.38 15.09 1.26
CA VAL A 138 -5.29 14.43 2.55
C VAL A 138 -3.91 13.86 2.81
N ASN A 139 -3.41 14.04 4.03
CA ASN A 139 -2.24 13.37 4.54
C ASN A 139 -2.69 12.24 5.46
N VAL A 140 -2.04 11.08 5.36
CA VAL A 140 -2.32 9.90 6.19
C VAL A 140 -1.03 9.47 6.88
N GLY A 141 -1.03 9.49 8.20
CA GLY A 141 0.05 8.99 9.02
C GLY A 141 -0.33 7.63 9.62
N LEU A 142 0.64 6.70 9.66
CA LEU A 142 0.50 5.41 10.34
C LEU A 142 1.61 5.21 11.36
N GLN A 143 1.26 4.68 12.52
CA GLN A 143 2.19 4.07 13.47
C GLN A 143 1.70 2.66 13.78
N ALA A 144 2.61 1.69 13.84
CA ALA A 144 2.28 0.30 14.13
C ALA A 144 3.18 -0.24 15.24
N SER A 145 2.61 -1.02 16.15
CA SER A 145 3.33 -1.71 17.21
C SER A 145 2.82 -3.15 17.35
N ILE A 146 3.74 -4.07 17.61
CA ILE A 146 3.41 -5.48 17.86
C ILE A 146 3.81 -5.87 19.28
N ASP A 147 2.85 -6.39 20.03
CA ASP A 147 3.09 -7.04 21.31
C ASP A 147 3.20 -8.55 21.07
N MET A 148 4.43 -9.06 21.15
CA MET A 148 4.74 -10.47 20.94
C MET A 148 4.26 -11.38 22.08
N ALA A 149 3.98 -10.84 23.28
CA ALA A 149 3.47 -11.63 24.39
C ALA A 149 1.97 -11.94 24.20
N SER A 150 1.22 -10.96 23.70
CA SER A 150 -0.22 -11.11 23.42
C SER A 150 -0.53 -11.46 21.97
N ASN A 151 0.46 -11.43 21.08
CA ASN A 151 0.31 -11.55 19.62
C ASN A 151 -0.67 -10.50 19.05
N THR A 152 -0.60 -9.27 19.56
CA THR A 152 -1.47 -8.17 19.14
C THR A 152 -0.71 -7.17 18.29
N LEU A 153 -1.21 -6.90 17.08
CA LEU A 153 -0.78 -5.77 16.25
C LEU A 153 -1.74 -4.61 16.47
N THR A 154 -1.21 -3.48 16.93
CA THR A 154 -1.94 -2.21 17.04
C THR A 154 -1.47 -1.27 15.95
N VAL A 155 -2.40 -0.68 15.22
CA VAL A 155 -2.13 0.32 14.17
C VAL A 155 -2.91 1.59 14.49
N ASP A 156 -2.19 2.66 14.79
CA ASP A 156 -2.74 3.99 14.96
C ASP A 156 -2.67 4.74 13.62
N VAL A 157 -3.83 5.22 13.17
CA VAL A 157 -3.95 5.97 11.92
C VAL A 157 -4.45 7.37 12.22
N GLU A 158 -3.73 8.37 11.72
CA GLU A 158 -4.17 9.76 11.77
C GLU A 158 -4.34 10.30 10.35
N VAL A 159 -5.44 11.01 10.12
CA VAL A 159 -5.83 11.53 8.81
C VAL A 159 -6.05 13.04 8.94
N TYR A 160 -5.37 13.82 8.11
CA TYR A 160 -5.49 15.27 8.09
C TYR A 160 -5.81 15.77 6.69
N TYR A 161 -6.96 16.41 6.51
CA TYR A 161 -7.35 17.00 5.23
C TYR A 161 -6.73 18.38 5.06
N THR A 162 -5.88 18.51 4.04
CA THR A 162 -5.19 19.75 3.67
C THR A 162 -5.91 20.50 2.55
N GLY A 163 -6.88 19.86 1.89
CA GLY A 163 -7.67 20.43 0.79
C GLY A 163 -9.15 20.07 0.87
N THR A 164 -9.96 20.73 0.03
CA THR A 164 -11.38 20.41 -0.14
C THR A 164 -11.57 19.22 -1.05
N GLN A 165 -12.63 18.46 -0.79
CA GLN A 165 -12.99 17.27 -1.56
C GLN A 165 -14.49 17.28 -1.85
N ASN A 166 -14.86 16.80 -3.04
CA ASN A 166 -16.25 16.80 -3.53
C ASN A 166 -16.93 15.43 -3.37
N ILE A 167 -16.30 14.50 -2.66
CA ILE A 167 -16.83 13.17 -2.38
C ILE A 167 -17.56 13.14 -1.04
N SER A 168 -18.67 12.41 -0.98
CA SER A 168 -19.54 12.32 0.21
C SER A 168 -19.08 11.30 1.25
N SER A 169 -18.13 10.44 0.90
CA SER A 169 -17.65 9.36 1.77
C SER A 169 -16.21 8.99 1.43
N ASN A 170 -15.42 8.75 2.47
CA ASN A 170 -14.08 8.17 2.38
C ASN A 170 -14.04 6.83 3.10
N SER A 171 -13.22 5.91 2.60
CA SER A 171 -12.96 4.62 3.23
C SER A 171 -11.45 4.46 3.44
N LEU A 172 -11.07 3.93 4.60
CA LEU A 172 -9.69 3.65 4.95
C LEU A 172 -9.42 2.16 4.77
N ASN A 173 -8.42 1.81 3.96
CA ASN A 173 -7.94 0.45 3.78
C ASN A 173 -6.53 0.34 4.37
N ILE A 174 -6.33 -0.61 5.30
CA ILE A 174 -5.02 -0.88 5.88
C ILE A 174 -4.61 -2.29 5.51
N ALA A 175 -3.60 -2.41 4.65
CA ALA A 175 -3.05 -3.69 4.23
C ALA A 175 -1.83 -4.08 5.08
N ILE A 176 -1.76 -5.35 5.46
CA ILE A 176 -0.57 -5.97 6.03
C ILE A 176 0.16 -6.68 4.90
N VAL A 177 1.39 -6.25 4.64
CA VAL A 177 2.29 -6.88 3.68
C VAL A 177 3.45 -7.56 4.40
N GLN A 178 4.02 -8.59 3.78
CA GLN A 178 5.19 -9.28 4.29
C GLN A 178 6.28 -9.39 3.23
N ASN A 179 7.50 -9.12 3.67
CA ASN A 179 8.73 -9.30 2.91
C ASN A 179 9.41 -10.62 3.27
N ASN A 180 10.34 -11.03 2.42
CA ASN A 180 11.18 -12.20 2.61
C ASN A 180 10.41 -13.53 2.76
N ILE A 181 9.41 -13.73 1.89
CA ILE A 181 8.70 -15.01 1.79
C ILE A 181 9.33 -15.83 0.69
N GLU A 182 9.94 -16.95 1.07
CA GLU A 182 10.50 -17.89 0.13
C GLU A 182 9.40 -18.75 -0.52
N GLY A 183 9.48 -18.95 -1.83
CA GLY A 183 8.56 -19.83 -2.53
C GLY A 183 8.89 -20.08 -4.00
N PRO A 184 8.09 -20.92 -4.69
CA PRO A 184 8.22 -21.08 -6.13
C PRO A 184 7.83 -19.78 -6.85
N GLN A 185 8.47 -19.55 -7.99
CA GLN A 185 8.06 -18.51 -8.94
C GLN A 185 8.54 -18.87 -10.34
N THR A 186 7.59 -19.20 -11.22
CA THR A 186 7.89 -19.43 -12.62
C THR A 186 8.43 -18.16 -13.26
N GLY A 187 9.48 -18.30 -14.07
CA GLY A 187 10.15 -17.19 -14.74
C GLY A 187 11.10 -16.36 -13.86
N GLY A 188 11.23 -16.68 -12.57
CA GLY A 188 12.11 -15.95 -11.63
C GLY A 188 13.54 -15.82 -12.15
N GLN A 189 14.16 -16.93 -12.54
CA GLN A 189 15.53 -16.96 -13.07
C GLN A 189 15.72 -16.14 -14.36
N SER A 190 14.69 -16.01 -15.20
CA SER A 190 14.79 -15.34 -16.49
C SER A 190 14.43 -13.85 -16.42
N HIS A 191 13.53 -13.47 -15.51
CA HIS A 191 12.89 -12.16 -15.50
C HIS A 191 13.19 -11.34 -14.24
N ASN A 192 13.64 -11.97 -13.15
CA ASN A 192 14.18 -11.30 -11.98
C ASN A 192 15.17 -12.22 -11.23
N PRO A 193 16.34 -12.53 -11.84
CA PRO A 193 17.32 -13.43 -11.25
C PRO A 193 17.88 -12.94 -9.91
N GLY A 194 17.86 -11.62 -9.65
CA GLY A 194 18.32 -11.04 -8.39
C GLY A 194 17.46 -11.44 -7.18
N SER A 195 16.23 -11.88 -7.40
CA SER A 195 15.35 -12.40 -6.35
C SER A 195 15.42 -13.92 -6.18
N MET A 196 16.25 -14.62 -6.96
CA MET A 196 16.48 -16.05 -6.78
C MET A 196 17.45 -16.30 -5.61
N LEU A 197 17.05 -17.18 -4.69
CA LEU A 197 17.87 -17.63 -3.58
C LEU A 197 18.80 -18.78 -4.01
N PRO A 198 19.92 -19.02 -3.30
CA PRO A 198 20.85 -20.10 -3.64
C PRO A 198 20.24 -21.50 -3.67
N ASN A 199 19.12 -21.71 -2.97
CA ASN A 199 18.40 -22.98 -2.95
C ASN A 199 17.42 -23.15 -4.13
N GLY A 200 17.37 -22.19 -5.06
CA GLY A 200 16.53 -22.23 -6.25
C GLY A 200 15.11 -21.71 -6.05
N ASN A 201 14.72 -21.32 -4.84
CA ASN A 201 13.45 -20.63 -4.60
C ASN A 201 13.56 -19.14 -4.88
N TYR A 202 12.41 -18.50 -5.04
CA TYR A 202 12.27 -17.07 -5.27
C TYR A 202 11.92 -16.37 -3.96
N ASN A 203 12.56 -15.23 -3.70
CA ASN A 203 12.27 -14.38 -2.56
C ASN A 203 11.16 -13.37 -2.90
N HIS A 204 9.96 -13.60 -2.39
CA HIS A 204 8.82 -12.72 -2.56
C HIS A 204 8.84 -11.59 -1.52
N ASN A 205 8.53 -10.38 -2.00
CA ASN A 205 8.39 -9.19 -1.17
C ASN A 205 7.01 -8.56 -1.37
N HIS A 206 6.64 -7.67 -0.45
CA HIS A 206 5.41 -6.88 -0.45
C HIS A 206 4.14 -7.72 -0.55
N MET A 207 4.20 -9.00 -0.18
CA MET A 207 3.10 -9.94 -0.37
C MET A 207 1.94 -9.55 0.55
N LEU A 208 0.75 -9.32 -0.01
CA LEU A 208 -0.45 -9.08 0.78
C LEU A 208 -0.72 -10.29 1.68
N ARG A 209 -0.80 -10.07 2.99
CA ARG A 209 -1.11 -11.11 3.99
C ARG A 209 -2.46 -10.91 4.63
N HIS A 210 -2.89 -9.67 4.83
CA HIS A 210 -4.17 -9.37 5.46
C HIS A 210 -4.62 -7.93 5.16
N MET A 211 -5.89 -7.64 5.43
CA MET A 211 -6.42 -6.28 5.49
C MET A 211 -7.18 -6.09 6.80
N LEU A 212 -6.80 -5.08 7.57
CA LEU A 212 -7.39 -4.81 8.90
C LEU A 212 -8.79 -4.18 8.79
N THR A 213 -9.08 -3.51 7.67
CA THR A 213 -10.30 -2.70 7.50
C THR A 213 -11.11 -3.07 6.26
N GLY A 214 -10.85 -4.22 5.62
CA GLY A 214 -11.63 -4.66 4.45
C GLY A 214 -11.15 -5.94 3.81
#